data_AF-A0A522IUE9-F1
#
_entry.id   AF-A0A522IUE9-F1
#
_cell.length_a   1.000
_cell.length_b   1.000
_cell.length_c   1.000
_cell.angle_alpha   90.00
_cell.angle_beta   90.00
_cell.angle_gamma   90.00
#
_symmetry.space_group_name_H-M   'P 1'
#
loop_
_entity.id
_entity.type
_entity.pdbx_description
1 polymer ?
#
loop_
_entity_poly.entity_id
_entity_poly.type
_entity_poly.pdbx_seq_one_letter_code
_entity_poly.pdbx_strand_id
1 'polypeptide(L)'
;MHRTIKQLTVGVLAIWVATISNAEPQFESLGHIVDGNTYRSFSSAAKVTYVAGVFDGVLVAGALGGADDTLLALKQCTMHMTLGQLDTIVDTYVEKNPSQWGNSMSKIVLHAIDGACKGRGITIWPEDG
;
A
#
# COMPACT_ATOMS: atom_id res chain seq x y z
N MET A 1 -21.65 -46.29 58.10
CA MET A 1 -20.57 -45.93 59.04
C MET A 1 -19.40 -45.40 58.22
N HIS A 2 -19.11 -44.08 58.33
CA HIS A 2 -17.88 -43.35 57.96
C HIS A 2 -17.07 -43.72 56.68
N ARG A 3 -17.03 -42.84 55.66
CA ARG A 3 -16.05 -41.73 55.51
C ARG A 3 -16.17 -41.03 54.14
N THR A 4 -16.27 -39.70 54.16
CA THR A 4 -16.14 -38.76 53.04
C THR A 4 -14.66 -38.48 52.74
N ILE A 5 -14.24 -38.42 51.47
CA ILE A 5 -13.06 -37.64 51.02
C ILE A 5 -13.40 -37.01 49.66
N LYS A 6 -13.46 -35.67 49.65
CA LYS A 6 -13.54 -34.81 48.47
C LYS A 6 -12.19 -34.79 47.76
N GLN A 7 -12.16 -35.03 46.45
CA GLN A 7 -11.04 -34.65 45.59
C GLN A 7 -11.60 -33.83 44.41
N LEU A 8 -11.41 -32.52 44.51
CA LEU A 8 -11.60 -31.54 43.45
C LEU A 8 -10.48 -31.75 42.43
N THR A 9 -10.75 -32.41 41.31
CA THR A 9 -9.86 -32.34 40.15
C THR A 9 -10.23 -31.12 39.32
N VAL A 10 -9.58 -30.01 39.65
CA VAL A 10 -9.46 -28.82 38.80
C VAL A 10 -8.62 -29.23 37.58
N GLY A 11 -9.29 -29.71 36.55
CA GLY A 11 -8.69 -30.09 35.28
C GLY A 11 -8.49 -28.87 34.38
N VAL A 12 -7.33 -28.22 34.57
CA VAL A 12 -6.59 -27.36 33.64
C VAL A 12 -7.35 -26.90 32.37
N LEU A 13 -7.79 -25.65 32.37
CA LEU A 13 -8.17 -24.93 31.15
C LEU A 13 -6.91 -24.74 30.29
N ALA A 14 -6.79 -25.50 29.20
CA ALA A 14 -5.77 -25.25 28.19
C ALA A 14 -6.18 -23.98 27.41
N ILE A 15 -5.64 -22.83 27.82
CA ILE A 15 -5.76 -21.58 27.07
C ILE A 15 -4.89 -21.75 25.81
N TRP A 16 -5.52 -22.04 24.68
CA TRP A 16 -4.91 -21.87 23.37
C TRP A 16 -4.71 -20.38 23.13
N VAL A 17 -3.57 -19.84 23.56
CA VAL A 17 -3.11 -18.55 23.06
C VAL A 17 -2.68 -18.79 21.61
N ALA A 18 -3.61 -18.62 20.67
CA ALA A 18 -3.26 -18.46 19.28
C ALA A 18 -2.44 -17.17 19.19
N THR A 19 -1.12 -17.29 19.13
CA THR A 19 -0.26 -16.18 18.76
C THR A 19 -0.63 -15.81 17.33
N ILE A 20 -1.43 -14.74 17.17
CA ILE A 20 -1.63 -14.12 15.87
C ILE A 20 -0.28 -13.51 15.51
N SER A 21 0.56 -14.29 14.83
CA SER A 21 1.73 -13.75 14.15
C SER A 21 1.21 -12.83 13.06
N ASN A 22 1.09 -11.54 13.38
CA ASN A 22 1.04 -10.51 12.35
C ASN A 22 2.40 -10.57 11.67
N ALA A 23 2.50 -11.33 10.58
CA ALA A 23 3.64 -11.23 9.69
C ALA A 23 3.66 -9.78 9.21
N GLU A 24 4.53 -8.96 9.80
CA GLU A 24 4.75 -7.59 9.34
C GLU A 24 5.19 -7.67 7.87
N PRO A 25 4.72 -6.77 7.00
CA PRO A 25 5.19 -6.73 5.63
C PRO A 25 6.70 -6.48 5.65
N GLN A 26 7.46 -7.55 5.42
CA GLN A 26 8.90 -7.54 5.31
C GLN A 26 9.27 -6.91 3.97
N PHE A 27 9.54 -5.61 3.98
CA PHE A 27 10.22 -4.93 2.89
C PHE A 27 11.69 -5.37 2.89
N GLU A 28 11.94 -6.59 2.42
CA GLU A 28 13.30 -7.02 2.14
C GLU A 28 13.79 -6.26 0.90
N SER A 29 14.72 -5.33 1.13
CA SER A 29 15.55 -4.63 0.14
C SER A 29 15.01 -3.29 -0.39
N LEU A 30 15.75 -2.24 -0.06
CA LEU A 30 15.78 -0.95 -0.77
C LEU A 30 16.35 -1.06 -2.20
N GLY A 31 16.80 -2.26 -2.63
CA GLY A 31 17.43 -2.51 -3.91
C GLY A 31 16.63 -3.39 -4.88
N HIS A 32 15.60 -4.10 -4.42
CA HIS A 32 14.61 -4.70 -5.31
C HIS A 32 13.44 -3.72 -5.44
N ILE A 33 13.48 -2.92 -6.50
CA ILE A 33 12.37 -2.04 -6.88
C ILE A 33 11.12 -2.92 -7.00
N VAL A 34 10.17 -2.77 -6.07
CA VAL A 34 8.88 -3.47 -6.12
C VAL A 34 8.30 -3.28 -7.51
N ASP A 35 8.02 -4.37 -8.22
CA ASP A 35 7.35 -4.35 -9.52
C ASP A 35 5.85 -4.65 -9.36
N GLY A 36 5.10 -4.53 -10.45
CA GLY A 36 3.66 -4.82 -10.44
C GLY A 36 3.35 -6.27 -10.04
N ASN A 37 4.18 -7.25 -10.41
CA ASN A 37 3.99 -8.64 -10.00
C ASN A 37 4.13 -8.81 -8.48
N THR A 38 5.15 -8.22 -7.89
CA THR A 38 5.40 -8.23 -6.45
C THR A 38 4.26 -7.53 -5.71
N TYR A 39 3.87 -6.34 -6.16
CA TYR A 39 2.75 -5.59 -5.57
C TYR A 39 1.43 -6.37 -5.58
N ARG A 40 1.14 -7.13 -6.65
CA ARG A 40 -0.07 -7.98 -6.71
C ARG A 40 -0.12 -9.08 -5.64
N SER A 41 1.04 -9.51 -5.15
CA SER A 41 1.13 -10.50 -4.07
C SER A 41 0.95 -9.90 -2.67
N PHE A 42 0.94 -8.57 -2.55
CA PHE A 42 0.78 -7.88 -1.27
C PHE A 42 -0.63 -8.06 -0.70
N SER A 43 -0.70 -8.09 0.63
CA SER A 43 -1.96 -7.91 1.34
C SER A 43 -2.55 -6.52 1.06
N SER A 44 -3.86 -6.36 1.23
CA SER A 44 -4.52 -5.06 1.04
C SER A 44 -3.89 -3.95 1.91
N ALA A 45 -3.53 -4.25 3.16
CA ALA A 45 -2.85 -3.29 4.01
C ALA A 45 -1.47 -2.88 3.46
N ALA A 46 -0.67 -3.83 2.98
CA ALA A 46 0.64 -3.55 2.41
C ALA A 46 0.56 -2.76 1.10
N LYS A 47 -0.47 -2.98 0.28
CA LYS A 47 -0.75 -2.17 -0.92
C LYS A 47 -0.99 -0.71 -0.57
N VAL A 48 -1.89 -0.43 0.39
CA VAL A 48 -2.19 0.92 0.87
C VAL A 48 -0.93 1.59 1.42
N THR A 49 -0.15 0.89 2.24
CA THR A 49 1.12 1.41 2.79
C THR A 49 2.13 1.72 1.69
N TYR A 50 2.26 0.87 0.68
CA TYR A 50 3.14 1.12 -0.45
C TYR A 50 2.74 2.39 -1.22
N VAL A 51 1.45 2.53 -1.55
CA VAL A 51 0.92 3.71 -2.24
C VAL A 51 1.18 4.98 -1.42
N ALA A 52 0.91 4.95 -0.11
CA ALA A 52 1.21 6.07 0.78
C ALA A 52 2.71 6.44 0.75
N GLY A 53 3.60 5.44 0.84
CA GLY A 53 5.05 5.66 0.78
C GLY A 53 5.53 6.28 -0.53
N VAL A 54 4.95 5.92 -1.67
CA VAL A 54 5.26 6.56 -2.96
C VAL A 54 4.86 8.05 -2.94
N PHE A 55 3.67 8.36 -2.44
CA PHE A 55 3.21 9.75 -2.34
C PHE A 55 4.06 10.58 -1.39
N ASP A 56 4.35 10.07 -0.19
CA ASP A 56 5.25 10.73 0.75
C ASP A 56 6.64 10.96 0.14
N GLY A 57 7.18 9.96 -0.56
CA GLY A 57 8.46 10.06 -1.26
C GLY A 57 8.47 11.17 -2.30
N VAL A 58 7.44 11.27 -3.14
CA VAL A 58 7.32 12.33 -4.16
C VAL A 58 7.19 13.71 -3.52
N LEU A 59 6.39 13.84 -2.47
CA LEU A 59 6.17 15.10 -1.78
C LEU A 59 7.45 15.60 -1.10
N VAL A 60 8.20 14.70 -0.45
CA VAL A 60 9.49 15.02 0.20
C VAL A 60 10.55 15.32 -0.85
N ALA A 61 10.65 14.53 -1.92
CA ALA A 61 11.60 14.80 -3.01
C ALA A 61 11.37 16.18 -3.63
N GLY A 62 10.11 16.54 -3.89
CA GLY A 62 9.74 17.86 -4.36
C GLY A 62 10.02 18.98 -3.35
N ALA A 63 9.88 18.72 -2.05
CA ALA A 63 10.26 19.70 -1.02
C ALA A 63 11.78 19.96 -0.98
N LEU A 64 12.60 18.94 -1.28
CA LEU A 64 14.07 19.04 -1.29
C LEU A 64 14.62 19.61 -2.61
N GLY A 65 14.00 19.26 -3.75
CA GLY A 65 14.41 19.72 -5.09
C GLY A 65 13.77 21.04 -5.54
N GLY A 66 12.76 21.52 -4.80
CA GLY A 66 11.89 22.62 -5.23
C GLY A 66 10.62 22.09 -5.88
N ALA A 67 9.47 22.73 -5.58
CA ALA A 67 8.21 22.38 -6.19
C ALA A 67 8.17 22.93 -7.62
N ASP A 68 7.97 22.04 -8.59
CA ASP A 68 7.68 22.39 -9.98
C ASP A 68 6.16 22.31 -10.26
N ASP A 69 5.77 22.70 -11.47
CA ASP A 69 4.36 22.68 -11.91
C ASP A 69 3.78 21.25 -11.86
N THR A 70 4.62 20.24 -12.10
CA THR A 70 4.27 18.81 -11.96
C THR A 70 3.81 18.46 -10.54
N LEU A 71 4.60 18.84 -9.53
CA LEU A 71 4.26 18.58 -8.13
C LEU A 71 3.01 19.34 -7.71
N LEU A 72 2.82 20.57 -8.22
CA LEU A 72 1.62 21.35 -7.94
C LEU A 72 0.37 20.71 -8.56
N ALA A 73 0.44 20.26 -9.81
CA ALA A 73 -0.64 19.56 -10.50
C ALA A 73 -1.00 18.25 -9.79
N LEU A 74 0.01 17.47 -9.37
CA LEU A 74 -0.19 16.25 -8.59
C LEU A 74 -0.92 16.53 -7.26
N LYS A 75 -0.49 17.57 -6.53
CA LYS A 75 -1.14 18.00 -5.28
C LYS A 75 -2.58 18.42 -5.53
N GLN A 76 -2.83 19.27 -6.53
CA GLN A 76 -4.18 19.73 -6.86
C GLN A 76 -5.12 18.59 -7.23
N CYS A 77 -4.63 17.61 -7.99
CA CYS A 77 -5.45 16.45 -8.34
C CYS A 77 -5.79 15.57 -7.12
N THR A 78 -4.83 15.38 -6.21
CA THR A 78 -4.95 14.39 -5.13
C THR A 78 -5.40 14.95 -3.78
N MET A 79 -5.41 16.27 -3.58
CA MET A 79 -5.74 16.92 -2.28
C MET A 79 -7.13 16.60 -1.69
N HIS A 80 -8.04 16.08 -2.50
CA HIS A 80 -9.39 15.67 -2.07
C HIS A 80 -9.61 14.15 -2.12
N MET A 81 -8.55 13.38 -2.37
CA MET A 81 -8.59 11.93 -2.37
C MET A 81 -8.10 11.38 -1.04
N THR A 82 -8.80 10.38 -0.53
CA THR A 82 -8.32 9.55 0.58
C THR A 82 -7.25 8.59 0.10
N LEU A 83 -6.39 8.10 1.01
CA LEU A 83 -5.43 7.04 0.68
C LEU A 83 -6.10 5.80 0.11
N GLY A 84 -7.30 5.43 0.58
CA GLY A 84 -8.06 4.30 0.03
C GLY A 84 -8.52 4.52 -1.41
N GLN A 85 -8.86 5.76 -1.79
CA GLN A 85 -9.17 6.08 -3.20
C GLN A 85 -7.93 6.03 -4.08
N LEU A 86 -6.79 6.51 -3.58
CA LEU A 86 -5.51 6.43 -4.29
C LEU A 86 -5.09 4.97 -4.50
N ASP A 87 -5.17 4.14 -3.46
CA ASP A 87 -4.92 2.70 -3.56
C ASP A 87 -5.86 2.03 -4.57
N THR A 88 -7.16 2.35 -4.53
CA THR A 88 -8.15 1.80 -5.49
C THR A 88 -7.81 2.16 -6.94
N ILE A 89 -7.38 3.40 -7.20
CA ILE A 89 -6.95 3.85 -8.54
C ILE A 89 -5.76 3.01 -9.02
N VAL A 90 -4.76 2.84 -8.15
CA VAL A 90 -3.55 2.10 -8.45
C VAL A 90 -3.85 0.62 -8.68
N ASP A 91 -4.61 -0.02 -7.80
CA ASP A 91 -4.96 -1.44 -7.90
C ASP A 91 -5.76 -1.72 -9.19
N THR A 92 -6.75 -0.86 -9.48
CA THR A 92 -7.52 -0.93 -10.73
C THR A 92 -6.62 -0.79 -11.97
N TYR A 93 -5.63 0.10 -11.93
CA TYR A 93 -4.70 0.27 -13.04
C TYR A 93 -3.82 -0.97 -13.23
N VAL A 94 -3.28 -1.54 -12.14
CA VAL A 94 -2.48 -2.77 -12.20
C VAL A 94 -3.28 -3.90 -12.82
N GLU A 95 -4.53 -4.12 -12.39
CA GLU A 95 -5.39 -5.17 -12.93
C GLU A 95 -5.66 -5.01 -14.43
N LYS A 96 -5.91 -3.78 -14.88
CA LYS A 96 -6.24 -3.48 -16.28
C LYS A 96 -5.03 -3.47 -17.22
N ASN A 97 -3.82 -3.43 -16.69
CA ASN A 97 -2.60 -3.27 -17.48
C ASN A 97 -1.57 -4.40 -17.22
N PRO A 98 -1.89 -5.67 -17.56
CA PRO A 98 -0.99 -6.80 -17.30
C PRO A 98 0.36 -6.71 -18.01
N SER A 99 0.42 -6.02 -19.16
CA SER A 99 1.67 -5.74 -19.87
C SER A 99 2.66 -4.89 -19.07
N GLN A 100 2.20 -4.19 -18.02
CA GLN A 100 3.02 -3.33 -17.18
C GLN A 100 3.52 -4.03 -15.91
N TRP A 101 3.14 -5.29 -15.63
CA TRP A 101 3.44 -5.91 -14.34
C TRP A 101 4.95 -6.10 -14.06
N GLY A 102 5.79 -6.17 -15.08
CA GLY A 102 7.24 -6.23 -14.91
C GLY A 102 7.90 -4.87 -14.67
N ASN A 103 7.14 -3.76 -14.69
CA ASN A 103 7.68 -2.42 -14.49
C ASN A 103 7.71 -2.07 -13.00
N SER A 104 8.58 -1.10 -12.66
CA SER A 104 8.63 -0.49 -11.33
C SER A 104 7.25 -0.04 -10.88
N MET A 105 6.85 -0.46 -9.67
CA MET A 105 5.57 -0.11 -9.09
C MET A 105 5.48 1.39 -8.77
N SER A 106 6.58 2.08 -8.47
CA SER A 106 6.56 3.55 -8.32
C SER A 106 6.18 4.25 -9.63
N LYS A 107 6.67 3.75 -10.77
CA LYS A 107 6.28 4.25 -12.10
C LYS A 107 4.82 3.94 -12.41
N ILE A 108 4.36 2.72 -12.09
CA ILE A 108 2.96 2.32 -12.26
C ILE A 108 2.03 3.21 -11.44
N VAL A 109 2.36 3.49 -10.17
CA VAL A 109 1.58 4.42 -9.32
C VAL A 109 1.45 5.78 -9.99
N LEU A 110 2.56 6.37 -10.43
CA LEU A 110 2.53 7.71 -11.05
C LEU A 110 1.73 7.74 -12.35
N HIS A 111 1.80 6.69 -13.18
CA HIS A 111 0.99 6.58 -14.40
C HIS A 111 -0.50 6.39 -14.09
N ALA A 112 -0.83 5.57 -13.09
CA ALA A 112 -2.22 5.34 -12.68
C ALA A 112 -2.88 6.65 -12.22
N ILE A 113 -2.15 7.44 -11.43
CA ILE A 113 -2.62 8.73 -10.93
C ILE A 113 -2.72 9.75 -12.06
N ASP A 114 -1.72 9.84 -12.96
CA ASP A 114 -1.82 10.71 -14.14
C ASP A 114 -3.05 10.38 -15.00
N GLY A 115 -3.33 9.11 -15.26
CA GLY A 115 -4.53 8.69 -15.97
C GLY A 115 -5.82 9.10 -15.26
N ALA A 116 -5.88 8.95 -13.93
CA ALA A 116 -7.03 9.38 -13.13
C ALA A 116 -7.20 10.91 -13.12
N CYS A 117 -6.10 11.66 -13.09
CA CYS A 117 -6.09 13.13 -13.11
C CYS A 117 -6.47 13.70 -14.48
N LYS A 118 -6.02 13.07 -15.57
CA LYS A 118 -6.44 13.40 -16.94
C LYS A 118 -7.96 13.27 -17.11
N GLY A 119 -8.56 12.23 -16.51
CA GLY A 119 -10.03 12.08 -16.45
C GLY A 119 -10.76 13.23 -15.74
N ARG A 120 -10.04 14.06 -14.98
CA ARG A 120 -10.53 15.25 -14.28
C ARG A 120 -10.06 16.57 -14.92
N GLY A 121 -9.42 16.52 -16.09
CA GLY A 121 -8.91 17.69 -16.81
C GLY A 121 -7.60 18.25 -16.25
N ILE A 122 -6.86 17.48 -15.45
CA ILE A 122 -5.56 17.88 -14.89
C ILE A 122 -4.47 17.02 -15.50
N THR A 123 -3.52 17.64 -16.19
CA THR A 123 -2.33 16.98 -16.73
C THR A 123 -1.19 17.12 -15.73
N ILE A 124 -0.62 15.99 -15.26
CA ILE A 124 0.51 16.01 -14.32
C ILE A 124 1.82 16.09 -15.10
N TRP A 125 2.00 15.22 -16.09
CA TRP A 125 3.22 15.17 -16.90
C TRP A 125 3.01 15.92 -18.22
N PRO A 126 3.93 16.82 -18.59
CA PRO A 126 3.87 17.47 -19.90
C PRO A 126 4.09 16.41 -21.01
N GLU A 127 3.45 16.60 -22.18
CA GLU A 127 3.41 15.59 -23.25
C GLU A 127 4.76 15.36 -23.97
N ASP A 128 5.80 16.10 -23.59
CA ASP A 128 7.15 16.08 -24.14
C ASP A 128 8.20 15.37 -23.25
N GLY A 129 7.75 14.63 -22.22
CA GLY A 129 8.60 13.82 -21.33
C GLY A 129 8.86 12.39 -21.78
#